data_AF-A0A658BKY6-F1
#
_entry.id   AF-A0A658BKY6-F1
#
_cell.length_a   1.000
_cell.length_b   1.000
_cell.length_c   1.000
_cell.angle_alpha   90.00
_cell.angle_beta   90.00
_cell.angle_gamma   90.00
#
_symmetry.space_group_name_H-M   'P 1'
#
loop_
_entity.id
_entity.type
_entity.pdbx_description
1 polymer ?
#
loop_
_entity_poly.entity_id
_entity_poly.type
_entity_poly.pdbx_seq_one_letter_code
_entity_poly.pdbx_strand_id
1 'polypeptide(L)' 'MESHEKAVEISRRHKISFYGAHICASAILSGAEIVLPEDMHDGVNIGGMTIRNPFRKLPD' A
#
# COMPACT_ATOMS: atom_id res chain seq x y z
N MET A 1 -6.81 13.37 9.38
CA MET A 1 -5.72 14.27 8.91
C MET A 1 -4.43 13.49 8.74
N GLU A 2 -4.03 12.69 9.74
CA GLU A 2 -2.84 11.82 9.70
C GLU A 2 -2.74 10.91 8.46
N SER A 3 -3.82 10.24 8.05
CA SER A 3 -3.83 9.38 6.86
C SER A 3 -3.58 10.15 5.55
N HIS A 4 -3.99 11.41 5.46
CA HIS A 4 -3.79 12.25 4.27
C HIS A 4 -2.32 12.65 4.12
N GLU A 5 -1.70 13.14 5.20
CA GLU A 5 -0.27 13.51 5.21
C GLU A 5 0.61 12.30 4.88
N LYS A 6 0.29 11.15 5.48
CA LYS A 6 0.95 9.88 5.18
C LYS A 6 0.75 9.46 3.73
N ALA A 7 -0.43 9.64 3.16
CA ALA A 7 -0.71 9.35 1.75
C ALA A 7 0.13 10.24 0.82
N VAL A 8 0.28 11.53 1.13
CA VAL A 8 1.15 12.45 0.37
C VAL A 8 2.61 11.99 0.41
N GLU A 9 3.11 11.58 1.59
CA GLU A 9 4.46 11.02 1.75
C GLU A 9 4.66 9.78 0.86
N ILE A 10 3.75 8.81 0.97
CA ILE A 10 3.80 7.53 0.25
C ILE A 10 3.73 7.75 -1.26
N SER A 11 2.79 8.58 -1.73
CA SER A 11 2.61 8.86 -3.15
C SER A 11 3.88 9.46 -3.76
N ARG A 12 4.51 10.41 -3.07
CA ARG A 12 5.74 11.06 -3.55
C ARG A 12 6.94 10.12 -3.57
N ARG A 13 7.11 9.31 -2.51
CA ARG A 13 8.25 8.40 -2.32
C ARG A 13 8.18 7.18 -3.23
N HIS A 14 7.02 6.55 -3.32
CA HIS A 14 6.84 5.28 -4.03
C HIS A 14 6.22 5.45 -5.43
N LYS A 15 5.91 6.68 -5.85
CA LYS A 15 5.27 6.98 -7.16
C LYS A 15 3.95 6.25 -7.37
N ILE A 16 3.22 6.04 -6.28
CA ILE A 16 1.88 5.44 -6.28
C ILE A 16 0.86 6.56 -6.47
N SER A 17 -0.24 6.26 -7.17
CA SER A 17 -1.39 7.18 -7.30
C SER A 17 -1.86 7.63 -5.91
N PHE A 18 -2.39 8.85 -5.80
CA PHE A 18 -2.77 9.39 -4.49
C PHE A 18 -3.77 8.49 -3.74
N TYR A 19 -4.76 7.94 -4.43
CA TYR A 19 -5.74 7.03 -3.83
C TYR A 19 -5.12 5.70 -3.39
N GLY A 20 -4.23 5.10 -4.19
CA GLY A 20 -3.50 3.90 -3.79
C GLY A 20 -2.61 4.16 -2.57
N ALA A 21 -1.93 5.31 -2.54
CA ALA A 21 -1.14 5.74 -1.40
C ALA A 21 -2.00 5.96 -0.15
N HIS A 22 -3.24 6.43 -0.31
CA HIS A 22 -4.18 6.61 0.79
C HIS A 22 -4.69 5.28 1.34
N ILE A 23 -4.92 4.28 0.50
CA ILE A 23 -5.24 2.91 0.94
C ILE A 23 -4.08 2.36 1.78
N CYS A 24 -2.85 2.48 1.27
CA CYS A 24 -1.64 2.05 2.02
C CYS A 24 -1.49 2.80 3.35
N ALA A 25 -1.71 4.12 3.36
CA ALA A 25 -1.63 4.92 4.58
C ALA A 25 -2.64 4.45 5.64
N SER A 26 -3.89 4.23 5.24
CA SER A 26 -4.93 3.71 6.15
C SER A 26 -4.57 2.32 6.67
N ALA A 27 -4.06 1.43 5.81
CA ALA A 27 -3.63 0.10 6.20
C ALA A 27 -2.52 0.14 7.25
N ILE A 28 -1.47 0.93 7.01
CA ILE A 28 -0.35 1.12 7.95
C ILE A 28 -0.86 1.66 9.30
N LEU A 29 -1.71 2.67 9.29
CA LEU A 29 -2.26 3.27 10.52
C LEU A 29 -3.17 2.31 11.30
N SER A 30 -3.81 1.36 10.60
CA SER A 30 -4.61 0.31 11.23
C SER A 30 -3.80 -0.87 11.76
N GLY A 31 -2.49 -0.93 11.47
CA GLY A 31 -1.62 -2.07 11.79
C GLY A 31 -1.76 -3.26 10.84
N ALA A 32 -2.35 -3.07 9.66
CA ALA A 32 -2.47 -4.13 8.67
C ALA A 32 -1.12 -4.40 7.98
N GLU A 33 -0.77 -5.68 7.87
CA GLU A 33 0.50 -6.11 7.26
C GLU A 33 0.41 -6.28 5.74
N ILE A 34 -0.80 -6.48 5.19
CA ILE A 34 -1.01 -6.77 3.77
C ILE A 34 -2.20 -5.97 3.23
N VAL A 35 -2.03 -5.39 2.05
CA VAL A 35 -3.13 -4.82 1.24
C VAL A 35 -3.26 -5.65 -0.03
N LEU A 36 -4.51 -5.94 -0.43
CA LEU A 36 -4.83 -6.79 -1.57
C LEU A 36 -5.46 -6.02 -2.76
N PRO A 37 -4.71 -5.17 -3.48
CA PRO A 37 -5.21 -4.47 -4.65
C PRO A 37 -4.99 -5.26 -5.95
N GLU A 38 -5.91 -5.12 -6.90
CA GLU A 38 -5.80 -5.74 -8.23
C GLU A 38 -4.79 -5.05 -9.15
N ASP A 39 -4.66 -3.73 -9.03
CA ASP A 39 -4.04 -2.84 -10.03
C ASP A 39 -2.75 -2.19 -9.53
N MET A 40 -2.21 -2.63 -8.39
CA MET A 40 -0.94 -2.14 -7.86
C MET A 40 0.17 -3.17 -8.03
N HIS A 41 1.42 -2.69 -7.98
CA HIS A 41 2.60 -3.53 -8.10
C HIS A 41 2.73 -4.47 -6.90
N ASP A 42 2.61 -5.78 -7.16
CA ASP A 42 2.78 -6.84 -6.16
C ASP A 42 4.21 -6.88 -5.59
N GLY A 43 4.32 -7.11 -4.29
CA GLY A 43 5.58 -7.27 -3.55
C GLY A 43 6.19 -5.98 -3.02
N VAL A 44 5.58 -4.81 -3.27
CA VAL A 44 6.07 -3.54 -2.72
C VAL A 44 5.85 -3.50 -1.20
N ASN A 45 6.93 -3.28 -0.44
CA ASN A 45 6.87 -3.07 1.01
C ASN A 45 6.95 -1.57 1.36
N ILE A 46 6.01 -1.09 2.18
CA ILE A 46 5.92 0.29 2.65
C ILE A 46 5.70 0.26 4.16
N GLY A 47 6.74 0.58 4.92
CA GLY A 47 6.66 0.67 6.38
C GLY A 47 6.23 -0.64 7.06
N GLY A 48 6.66 -1.79 6.53
CA GLY A 48 6.27 -3.11 7.04
C GLY A 48 5.02 -3.70 6.39
N MET A 49 4.13 -2.87 5.85
CA MET A 49 2.97 -3.31 5.06
C MET A 49 3.40 -3.72 3.65
N THR A 50 2.83 -4.80 3.13
CA THR A 50 3.15 -5.34 1.80
C THR A 50 1.93 -5.31 0.88
N ILE A 51 2.11 -4.78 -0.33
CA ILE A 51 1.11 -4.86 -1.39
C ILE A 51 1.17 -6.26 -2.01
N ARG A 52 0.05 -6.98 -2.05
CA ARG A 52 -0.06 -8.29 -2.70
C ARG A 52 -1.22 -8.31 -3.69
N ASN A 53 -0.94 -8.64 -4.94
CA ASN A 53 -2.01 -8.77 -5.94
C ASN A 53 -2.75 -10.10 -5.71
N PRO A 54 -4.07 -10.09 -5.44
CA PRO A 54 -4.82 -11.30 -5.11
C PRO A 54 -4.93 -12.29 -6.28
N PHE A 55 -4.67 -11.86 -7.51
CA PHE A 55 -4.69 -12.70 -8.70
C PHE A 55 -3.30 -13.28 -9.03
N ARG A 56 -2.24 -12.83 -8.36
CA ARG A 56 -0.92 -13.42 -8.48
C ARG A 56 -0.87 -14.66 -7.59
N LYS A 57 -0.49 -15.80 -8.17
CA LYS A 57 -0.27 -17.02 -7.38
C LYS A 57 0.72 -16.71 -6.26
N LEU A 58 0.36 -17.07 -5.02
CA LEU A 58 1.33 -17.12 -3.94
C LEU A 58 2.43 -18.12 -4.36
N PRO A 59 3.72 -17.82 -4.13
CA PRO A 59 4.77 -18.82 -4.29
C PRO A 59 4.42 -20.03 -3.41
N ASP A 60 4.60 -21.25 -3.95
CA ASP A 60 4.45 -22.51 -3.22
C ASP A 60 5.39 -22.58 -1.99
#